data_AF-A0A7S4UA36-F1
#
_entry.id   AF-A0A7S4UA36-F1
#
_cell.length_a   1.000
_cell.length_b   1.000
_cell.length_c   1.000
_cell.angle_alpha   90.00
_cell.angle_beta   90.00
_cell.angle_gamma   90.00
#
_symmetry.space_group_name_H-M   'P 1'
#
loop_
_entity.id
_entity.type
_entity.pdbx_description
1 polymer ?
#
loop_
_entity_poly.entity_id
_entity_poly.type
_entity_poly.pdbx_seq_one_letter_code
_entity_poly.pdbx_strand_id
1 'polypeptide(L)'
;VRFVSRPSFGLLMASYCERLKGGVWRGPTGQKEETEKNEKILNKKISQLCDLIQKSENVVVFTGAGISTSSGIPDFRGPNGCWTCQDRGLPLPSSLPLSEALPTLTHWALKTMFDHNMVGYCVSQNIDCLHLRTGWPRLHLSELHGNCFIEHCEVCMLDYMRKEEICQLGMQYTTTKCDVCKNFLRDIILDWDDPLPEEDFNRGIKSCQKADLVICMGTSLRVKPASGLPLRSLRKNGKKEGGKLVILNLQKTPLDRYASLIIREKSDEVMQKVCDSFGLDPFESRKKLLVTQGVDFLSMGTFPASSKLVGGGGERVESEDDDDFEDLIPTTIEEEEDDDGVETKLHNELIVQYLDIIKQLKHLEGNMSAHTVTDVGLLGITRQKLYSFLNTSELYTPQKMFSRFPMDSLFEERAILHSKIGQHDEALQIYAYDLHDYEMAERYCHNHYKADDDIAKDVYLSLLKVFLHPPADKEMMLEPALKLLKGYSNRIDVPKALALLPPNVPLMHLHDYLCSVLRESSSKRRNGQIIRNLMKSEHLQLKEELIHLQSTSVRVTSDRDCPVCNKKLGTSVFARYPNGVVVHLKCHKSKSVCPVTGQRFDQPSSEY
;
A
#
# COMPACT_ATOMS: atom_id res chain seq x y z
N VAL A 1 4.00 3.91 8.78
CA VAL A 1 4.75 5.05 9.36
C VAL A 1 5.64 4.58 10.50
N ARG A 2 6.95 4.53 10.29
CA ARG A 2 7.95 4.43 11.38
C ARG A 2 8.57 5.81 11.60
N PHE A 3 8.64 6.26 12.85
CA PHE A 3 9.26 7.54 13.23
C PHE A 3 10.73 7.34 13.60
N VAL A 4 11.64 8.09 12.97
CA VAL A 4 13.07 8.09 13.30
C VAL A 4 13.50 9.54 13.49
N SER A 5 14.20 9.84 14.59
CA SER A 5 14.77 11.17 14.87
C SER A 5 16.16 11.31 14.24
N ARG A 6 16.45 12.49 13.67
CA ARG A 6 17.81 12.95 13.33
C ARG A 6 18.05 14.34 13.95
N PRO A 7 19.33 14.78 14.07
CA PRO A 7 19.67 16.12 14.52
C PRO A 7 19.50 17.13 13.38
N SER A 8 18.91 18.27 13.72
CA SER A 8 18.61 19.43 12.88
C SER A 8 19.86 20.06 12.27
N PHE A 9 19.89 20.21 10.94
CA PHE A 9 20.80 21.15 10.26
C PHE A 9 20.00 22.37 9.79
N GLY A 10 20.23 23.50 10.46
CA GLY A 10 19.63 24.79 10.13
C GLY A 10 20.20 25.42 8.87
N LEU A 11 19.69 25.03 7.71
CA LEU A 11 19.73 25.86 6.51
C LEU A 11 18.35 26.50 6.32
N LEU A 12 18.32 27.80 5.97
CA LEU A 12 17.10 28.44 5.45
C LEU A 12 16.58 27.60 4.28
N MET A 13 15.56 26.78 4.54
CA MET A 13 14.88 26.02 3.52
C MET A 13 14.14 27.01 2.62
N ALA A 14 14.49 27.01 1.33
CA ALA A 14 13.69 27.68 0.32
C ALA A 14 12.25 27.17 0.42
N SER A 15 11.29 28.08 0.40
CA SER A 15 9.87 27.73 0.50
C SER A 15 9.51 26.71 -0.58
N TYR A 16 8.49 25.88 -0.33
CA TYR A 16 7.98 24.93 -1.33
C TYR A 16 7.79 25.57 -2.72
N CYS A 17 7.33 26.83 -2.76
CA CYS A 17 7.09 27.57 -3.99
C CYS A 17 8.35 27.94 -4.77
N GLU A 18 9.50 28.08 -4.10
CA GLU A 18 10.79 28.37 -4.74
C GLU A 18 11.44 27.11 -5.31
N ARG A 19 11.11 25.94 -4.75
CA ARG A 19 11.65 24.65 -5.16
C ARG A 19 10.99 24.08 -6.43
N LEU A 20 9.77 24.52 -6.75
CA LEU A 20 9.04 24.08 -7.94
C LEU A 20 9.66 24.59 -9.25
N LYS A 21 9.52 23.82 -10.34
CA LYS A 21 9.98 24.27 -11.67
C LYS A 21 9.36 25.61 -12.08
N GLY A 22 10.20 26.50 -12.61
CA GLY A 22 9.80 27.79 -13.15
C GLY A 22 9.15 27.69 -14.54
N GLY A 23 8.56 28.80 -15.02
CA GLY A 23 8.03 28.90 -16.39
C GLY A 23 6.68 28.20 -16.63
N VAL A 24 6.06 27.64 -15.60
CA VAL A 24 4.76 26.96 -15.69
C VAL A 24 3.60 27.94 -15.46
N TRP A 25 2.49 27.76 -16.17
CA TRP A 25 1.28 28.56 -15.98
C TRP A 25 0.62 28.26 -14.62
N ARG A 26 0.62 29.26 -13.73
CA ARG A 26 0.12 29.11 -12.34
C ARG A 26 -1.38 29.41 -12.19
N GLY A 27 -2.03 29.88 -13.26
CA GLY A 27 -3.42 30.36 -13.25
C GLY A 27 -3.55 31.80 -12.78
N PRO A 28 -4.78 32.37 -12.78
CA PRO A 28 -5.01 33.72 -12.25
C PRO A 28 -4.65 33.82 -10.76
N THR A 29 -3.87 34.84 -10.42
CA THR A 29 -3.38 35.15 -9.06
C THR A 29 -3.93 36.49 -8.56
N GLY A 30 -3.91 36.70 -7.24
CA GLY A 30 -4.24 37.98 -6.61
C GLY A 30 -5.66 38.47 -6.81
N GLN A 31 -6.63 37.56 -7.00
CA GLN A 31 -8.02 37.92 -7.16
C GLN A 31 -8.57 38.58 -5.89
N LYS A 32 -9.48 39.53 -6.07
CA LYS A 32 -10.13 40.24 -4.96
C LYS A 32 -10.89 39.24 -4.07
N GLU A 33 -10.70 39.36 -2.77
CA GLU A 33 -11.47 38.63 -1.77
C GLU A 33 -12.84 39.28 -1.56
N GLU A 34 -13.85 38.44 -1.35
CA GLU A 34 -15.20 38.81 -1.01
C GLU A 34 -15.50 38.28 0.40
N THR A 35 -16.16 39.11 1.22
CA THR A 35 -16.67 38.71 2.53
C THR A 35 -18.14 39.09 2.65
N GLU A 36 -18.94 38.27 3.35
CA GLU A 36 -20.35 38.55 3.54
C GLU A 36 -20.58 39.56 4.65
N LYS A 37 -20.56 40.84 4.27
CA LYS A 37 -20.71 41.99 5.18
C LYS A 37 -22.00 41.97 6.01
N ASN A 38 -23.05 41.29 5.56
CA ASN A 38 -24.32 41.21 6.27
C ASN A 38 -24.39 39.91 7.08
N GLU A 39 -24.27 40.06 8.40
CA GLU A 39 -24.28 38.94 9.33
C GLU A 39 -25.56 38.09 9.27
N LYS A 40 -26.73 38.70 8.99
CA LYS A 40 -27.98 37.95 8.82
C LYS A 40 -27.93 37.02 7.59
N ILE A 41 -27.30 37.47 6.51
CA ILE A 41 -27.13 36.67 5.29
C ILE A 41 -26.11 35.55 5.55
N LEU A 42 -25.00 35.86 6.22
CA LEU A 42 -23.99 34.88 6.59
C LEU A 42 -24.60 33.78 7.48
N ASN A 43 -25.30 34.15 8.55
CA ASN A 43 -25.95 33.19 9.46
C ASN A 43 -27.02 32.36 8.74
N LYS A 44 -27.77 32.95 7.79
CA LYS A 44 -28.71 32.20 6.94
C LYS A 44 -27.98 31.16 6.08
N LYS A 45 -26.85 31.51 5.47
CA LYS A 45 -26.04 30.57 4.68
C LYS A 45 -25.42 29.48 5.54
N ILE A 46 -24.99 29.79 6.75
CA ILE A 46 -24.47 28.81 7.72
C ILE A 46 -25.57 27.84 8.14
N SER A 47 -26.77 28.33 8.42
CA SER A 47 -27.94 27.47 8.68
C SER A 47 -28.25 26.56 7.49
N GLN A 48 -28.20 27.08 6.25
CA GLN A 48 -28.34 26.26 5.04
C GLN A 48 -27.22 25.20 4.90
N LEU A 49 -25.99 25.52 5.30
CA LEU A 49 -24.89 24.56 5.32
C LEU A 49 -25.14 23.45 6.35
N CYS A 50 -25.58 23.81 7.56
CA CYS A 50 -25.92 22.83 8.60
C CYS A 50 -27.05 21.90 8.14
N ASP A 51 -28.10 22.45 7.53
CA ASP A 51 -29.20 21.67 6.94
C ASP A 51 -28.71 20.70 5.86
N LEU A 52 -27.77 21.13 5.01
CA LEU A 52 -27.19 20.27 3.97
C LEU A 52 -26.38 19.13 4.59
N ILE A 53 -25.54 19.44 5.59
CA ILE A 53 -24.75 18.42 6.30
C ILE A 53 -25.67 17.40 6.97
N GLN A 54 -26.71 17.86 7.68
CA GLN A 54 -27.63 16.97 8.40
C GLN A 54 -28.46 16.06 7.48
N LYS A 55 -28.78 16.53 6.27
CA LYS A 55 -29.55 15.76 5.27
C LYS A 55 -28.69 14.80 4.44
N SER A 56 -27.38 14.84 4.61
CA SER A 56 -26.43 14.09 3.80
C SER A 56 -25.90 12.90 4.59
N GLU A 57 -25.95 11.71 3.99
CA GLU A 57 -25.37 10.48 4.51
C GLU A 57 -23.87 10.37 4.22
N ASN A 58 -23.39 10.97 3.12
CA ASN A 58 -22.02 10.79 2.63
C ASN A 58 -21.35 12.16 2.32
N VAL A 59 -20.97 12.87 3.38
CA VAL A 59 -20.29 14.16 3.26
C VAL A 59 -18.79 13.97 2.99
N VAL A 60 -18.30 14.60 1.92
CA VAL A 60 -16.87 14.66 1.58
C VAL A 60 -16.39 16.11 1.65
N VAL A 61 -15.26 16.35 2.31
CA VAL A 61 -14.62 17.67 2.32
C VAL A 61 -13.46 17.69 1.34
N PHE A 62 -13.34 18.80 0.61
CA PHE A 62 -12.27 19.04 -0.35
C PHE A 62 -11.49 20.30 0.04
N THR A 63 -10.25 20.15 0.49
CA THR A 63 -9.51 21.23 1.15
C THR A 63 -8.30 21.71 0.35
N GLY A 64 -8.04 23.01 0.40
CA GLY A 64 -6.83 23.63 -0.15
C GLY A 64 -6.14 24.58 0.83
N ALA A 65 -5.09 25.27 0.37
CA ALA A 65 -4.18 26.02 1.23
C ALA A 65 -4.85 27.11 2.08
N GLY A 66 -6.02 27.60 1.67
CA GLY A 66 -6.78 28.62 2.40
C GLY A 66 -7.13 28.21 3.83
N ILE A 67 -7.34 26.91 4.12
CA ILE A 67 -7.67 26.46 5.48
C ILE A 67 -6.47 26.47 6.44
N SER A 68 -5.25 26.65 5.92
CA SER A 68 -3.99 26.69 6.67
C SER A 68 -3.44 28.12 6.80
N THR A 69 -4.13 29.13 6.26
CA THR A 69 -3.63 30.52 6.30
C THR A 69 -3.57 31.10 7.72
N SER A 70 -4.52 30.73 8.59
CA SER A 70 -4.53 31.14 10.00
C SER A 70 -3.48 30.42 10.86
N SER A 71 -2.82 29.37 10.36
CA SER A 71 -1.66 28.75 11.01
C SER A 71 -0.33 29.33 10.55
N GLY A 72 -0.32 30.47 9.85
CA GLY A 72 0.89 31.13 9.38
C GLY A 72 1.53 30.50 8.14
N ILE A 73 0.79 29.62 7.43
CA ILE A 73 1.22 29.07 6.14
C ILE A 73 0.52 29.88 5.02
N PRO A 74 1.27 30.57 4.14
CA PRO A 74 0.66 31.35 3.08
C PRO A 74 -0.07 30.46 2.07
N ASP A 75 -1.14 31.00 1.47
CA ASP A 75 -1.75 30.36 0.33
C ASP A 75 -0.94 30.60 -0.96
N PHE A 76 -1.42 30.03 -2.06
CA PHE A 76 -0.74 30.14 -3.35
C PHE A 76 -1.21 31.35 -4.17
N ARG A 77 -2.51 31.70 -4.15
CA ARG A 77 -3.15 32.59 -5.15
C ARG A 77 -3.96 33.74 -4.53
N GLY A 78 -4.01 33.83 -3.21
CA GLY A 78 -4.60 34.93 -2.47
C GLY A 78 -3.96 36.28 -2.83
N PRO A 79 -4.49 37.40 -2.32
CA PRO A 79 -3.92 38.73 -2.55
C PRO A 79 -2.42 38.83 -2.21
N ASN A 80 -1.97 38.04 -1.23
CA ASN A 80 -0.60 37.91 -0.76
C ASN A 80 -0.05 36.47 -0.88
N GLY A 81 -0.66 35.64 -1.74
CA GLY A 81 -0.22 34.27 -1.94
C GLY A 81 1.12 34.16 -2.65
N CYS A 82 1.80 33.03 -2.53
CA CYS A 82 3.16 32.84 -3.06
C CYS A 82 3.29 33.16 -4.55
N TRP A 83 2.35 32.67 -5.38
CA TRP A 83 2.33 32.95 -6.82
C TRP A 83 1.98 34.40 -7.11
N THR A 84 1.10 35.01 -6.33
CA THR A 84 0.74 36.42 -6.47
C THR A 84 1.93 37.34 -6.19
N CYS A 85 2.72 37.04 -5.16
CA CYS A 85 3.93 37.80 -4.85
C CYS A 85 4.98 37.63 -5.96
N GLN A 86 5.22 36.40 -6.42
CA GLN A 86 6.15 36.14 -7.53
C GLN A 86 5.75 36.84 -8.82
N ASP A 87 4.47 36.76 -9.22
CA ASP A 87 3.96 37.42 -10.45
C ASP A 87 4.09 38.95 -10.38
N ARG A 88 4.09 39.52 -9.17
CA ARG A 88 4.27 40.97 -8.92
C ARG A 88 5.73 41.38 -8.67
N GLY A 89 6.67 40.44 -8.67
CA GLY A 89 8.07 40.72 -8.29
C GLY A 89 8.25 41.15 -6.84
N LEU A 90 7.33 40.76 -5.95
CA LEU A 90 7.38 41.03 -4.52
C LEU A 90 8.06 39.88 -3.78
N PRO A 91 8.67 40.13 -2.61
CA PRO A 91 9.18 39.05 -1.76
C PRO A 91 8.05 38.08 -1.41
N LEU A 92 8.41 36.81 -1.25
CA LEU A 92 7.46 35.80 -0.82
C LEU A 92 6.88 36.14 0.56
N PRO A 93 5.62 35.79 0.80
CA PRO A 93 5.01 36.00 2.11
C PRO A 93 5.80 35.23 3.18
N SER A 94 5.92 35.83 4.36
CA SER A 94 6.47 35.14 5.51
C SER A 94 5.66 33.88 5.79
N SER A 95 6.34 32.76 5.99
CA SER A 95 5.75 31.47 6.31
C SER A 95 6.39 30.93 7.58
N LEU A 96 5.58 30.37 8.46
CA LEU A 96 6.11 29.50 9.51
C LEU A 96 6.68 28.22 8.87
N PRO A 97 7.74 27.63 9.44
CA PRO A 97 8.16 26.27 9.10
C PRO A 97 6.98 25.31 9.27
N LEU A 98 6.80 24.36 8.34
CA LEU A 98 5.65 23.44 8.39
C LEU A 98 5.67 22.57 9.66
N SER A 99 6.86 22.26 10.17
CA SER A 99 7.06 21.51 11.42
C SER A 99 6.49 22.25 12.64
N GLU A 100 6.52 23.58 12.62
CA GLU A 100 6.05 24.45 13.72
C GLU A 100 4.58 24.85 13.57
N ALA A 101 4.04 24.84 12.35
CA ALA A 101 2.65 25.17 12.09
C ALA A 101 1.69 24.24 12.88
N LEU A 102 0.56 24.75 13.33
CA LEU A 102 -0.42 23.99 14.13
C LEU A 102 -1.73 23.85 13.36
N PRO A 103 -2.48 22.74 13.51
CA PRO A 103 -3.78 22.62 12.85
C PRO A 103 -4.72 23.74 13.28
N THR A 104 -5.34 24.40 12.30
CA THR A 104 -6.27 25.53 12.51
C THR A 104 -7.59 25.06 13.13
N LEU A 105 -8.44 26.01 13.53
CA LEU A 105 -9.79 25.72 14.01
C LEU A 105 -10.56 24.89 12.98
N THR A 106 -10.46 25.23 11.70
CA THR A 106 -11.07 24.45 10.61
C THR A 106 -10.61 22.99 10.60
N HIS A 107 -9.31 22.70 10.77
CA HIS A 107 -8.81 21.33 10.81
C HIS A 107 -9.40 20.55 12.00
N TRP A 108 -9.42 21.16 13.19
CA TRP A 108 -9.99 20.53 14.38
C TRP A 108 -11.50 20.34 14.29
N ALA A 109 -12.24 21.33 13.78
CA ALA A 109 -13.67 21.25 13.53
C ALA A 109 -14.01 20.08 12.59
N LEU A 110 -13.27 19.95 11.48
CA LEU A 110 -13.45 18.85 10.55
C LEU A 110 -13.18 17.50 11.22
N LYS A 111 -12.11 17.38 12.02
CA LYS A 111 -11.79 16.15 12.74
C LYS A 111 -12.87 15.78 13.76
N THR A 112 -13.38 16.76 14.49
CA THR A 112 -14.48 16.55 15.43
C THR A 112 -15.74 16.12 14.70
N MET A 113 -16.09 16.76 13.59
CA MET A 113 -17.22 16.34 12.75
C MET A 113 -17.03 14.93 12.17
N PHE A 114 -15.81 14.53 11.83
CA PHE A 114 -15.49 13.16 11.42
C PHE A 114 -15.76 12.17 12.57
N ASP A 115 -15.32 12.48 13.79
CA ASP A 115 -15.53 11.62 14.97
C ASP A 115 -17.02 11.47 15.35
N HIS A 116 -17.84 12.45 14.97
CA HIS A 116 -19.30 12.42 15.11
C HIS A 116 -20.02 11.86 13.86
N ASN A 117 -19.30 11.21 12.94
CA ASN A 117 -19.81 10.62 11.69
C ASN A 117 -20.53 11.61 10.75
N MET A 118 -20.24 12.90 10.85
CA MET A 118 -20.84 13.95 10.01
C MET A 118 -20.05 14.21 8.73
N VAL A 119 -18.76 13.89 8.74
CA VAL A 119 -17.86 13.94 7.58
C VAL A 119 -17.26 12.55 7.40
N GLY A 120 -17.43 11.94 6.23
CA GLY A 120 -16.96 10.58 5.98
C GLY A 120 -15.57 10.50 5.34
N TYR A 121 -15.14 11.54 4.61
CA TYR A 121 -13.88 11.50 3.87
C TYR A 121 -13.31 12.90 3.60
N CYS A 122 -11.98 13.02 3.59
CA CYS A 122 -11.28 14.25 3.22
C CYS A 122 -10.41 14.04 1.97
N VAL A 123 -10.52 14.96 1.01
CA VAL A 123 -9.62 15.07 -0.14
C VAL A 123 -8.86 16.37 -0.02
N SER A 124 -7.54 16.33 0.12
CA SER A 124 -6.72 17.51 0.33
C SER A 124 -5.74 17.74 -0.81
N GLN A 125 -5.58 19.01 -1.18
CA GLN A 125 -4.53 19.50 -2.07
C GLN A 125 -3.31 20.00 -1.29
N ASN A 126 -3.37 19.98 0.04
CA ASN A 126 -2.32 20.51 0.91
C ASN A 126 -1.23 19.47 1.13
N ILE A 127 -0.01 19.96 1.33
CA ILE A 127 1.19 19.18 1.61
C ILE A 127 1.68 19.37 3.05
N ASP A 128 0.95 20.16 3.85
CA ASP A 128 1.33 20.66 5.18
C ASP A 128 1.18 19.64 6.32
N CYS A 129 0.59 18.47 6.04
CA CYS A 129 0.34 17.39 7.01
C CYS A 129 -0.61 17.76 8.18
N LEU A 130 -1.26 18.93 8.15
CA LEU A 130 -2.07 19.40 9.28
C LEU A 130 -3.29 18.52 9.54
N HIS A 131 -3.89 17.93 8.51
CA HIS A 131 -4.96 16.94 8.67
C HIS A 131 -4.51 15.72 9.48
N LEU A 132 -3.40 15.08 9.10
CA LEU A 132 -2.88 13.91 9.83
C LEU A 132 -2.49 14.26 11.27
N ARG A 133 -1.99 15.48 11.50
CA ARG A 133 -1.65 15.98 12.85
C ARG A 133 -2.84 16.20 13.77
N THR A 134 -4.07 16.27 13.25
CA THR A 134 -5.29 16.21 14.08
C THR A 134 -5.64 14.78 14.54
N GLY A 135 -4.91 13.77 14.05
CA GLY A 135 -5.27 12.36 14.21
C GLY A 135 -6.25 11.87 13.14
N TRP A 136 -6.40 12.58 12.02
CA TRP A 136 -7.26 12.14 10.92
C TRP A 136 -6.80 10.77 10.37
N PRO A 137 -7.69 9.77 10.26
CA PRO A 137 -7.28 8.45 9.77
C PRO A 137 -6.81 8.47 8.32
N ARG A 138 -5.61 7.97 8.03
CA ARG A 138 -5.03 7.97 6.67
C ARG A 138 -5.92 7.28 5.62
N LEU A 139 -6.67 6.24 6.02
CA LEU A 139 -7.61 5.53 5.14
C LEU A 139 -8.80 6.38 4.69
N HIS A 140 -9.11 7.46 5.42
CA HIS A 140 -10.19 8.41 5.14
C HIS A 140 -9.66 9.75 4.63
N LEU A 141 -8.41 9.78 4.15
CA LEU A 141 -7.74 10.97 3.63
C LEU A 141 -7.08 10.66 2.28
N SER A 142 -7.33 11.52 1.29
CA SER A 142 -6.60 11.54 0.03
C SER A 142 -5.69 12.76 -0.06
N GLU A 143 -4.37 12.57 0.00
CA GLU A 143 -3.36 13.64 -0.12
C GLU A 143 -2.85 13.74 -1.56
N LEU A 144 -3.51 14.56 -2.38
CA LEU A 144 -3.35 14.51 -3.84
C LEU A 144 -2.05 15.10 -4.37
N HIS A 145 -1.38 15.95 -3.59
CA HIS A 145 -0.13 16.60 -4.01
C HIS A 145 1.07 16.16 -3.16
N GLY A 146 0.90 15.08 -2.38
CA GLY A 146 1.90 14.59 -1.46
C GLY A 146 1.80 15.18 -0.06
N ASN A 147 2.82 14.91 0.75
CA ASN A 147 2.94 15.38 2.13
C ASN A 147 4.43 15.62 2.46
N CYS A 148 4.76 16.81 2.98
CA CYS A 148 6.15 17.25 3.19
C CYS A 148 6.87 16.47 4.30
N PHE A 149 6.18 15.57 4.99
CA PHE A 149 6.72 14.77 6.08
C PHE A 149 6.78 13.29 5.73
N ILE A 150 6.36 12.87 4.53
CA ILE A 150 6.34 11.45 4.15
C ILE A 150 7.41 11.16 3.10
N GLU A 151 8.24 10.15 3.38
CA GLU A 151 9.11 9.50 2.40
C GLU A 151 8.56 8.12 2.04
N HIS A 152 8.70 7.71 0.78
CA HIS A 152 8.20 6.46 0.25
C HIS A 152 9.34 5.57 -0.24
N CYS A 153 9.23 4.26 0.01
CA CYS A 153 10.12 3.26 -0.56
C CYS A 153 9.51 2.62 -1.81
N GLU A 154 10.08 2.86 -2.99
CA GLU A 154 9.58 2.28 -4.25
C GLU A 154 9.73 0.74 -4.36
N VAL A 155 10.51 0.13 -3.46
CA VAL A 155 10.76 -1.32 -3.48
C VAL A 155 9.84 -2.06 -2.49
N CYS A 156 9.72 -1.54 -1.27
CA CYS A 156 8.90 -2.17 -0.23
C CYS A 156 7.50 -1.56 -0.11
N MET A 157 7.20 -0.50 -0.85
CA MET A 157 5.94 0.25 -0.81
C MET A 157 5.59 0.80 0.58
N LEU A 158 6.59 1.02 1.44
CA LEU A 158 6.41 1.52 2.81
C LEU A 158 6.56 3.03 2.89
N ASP A 159 5.62 3.67 3.60
CA ASP A 159 5.65 5.09 3.93
C ASP A 159 6.25 5.37 5.31
N TYR A 160 7.16 6.33 5.34
CA TYR A 160 7.89 6.81 6.51
C TYR A 160 7.51 8.26 6.78
N MET A 161 6.73 8.50 7.83
CA MET A 161 6.46 9.87 8.28
C MET A 161 7.54 10.35 9.25
N ARG A 162 8.02 11.56 9.00
CA ARG A 162 9.12 12.23 9.68
C ARG A 162 8.56 13.32 10.60
N LYS A 163 9.38 13.72 11.58
CA LYS A 163 9.08 14.85 12.46
C LYS A 163 9.42 16.19 11.81
N GLU A 164 10.46 16.18 10.99
CA GLU A 164 10.94 17.35 10.26
C GLU A 164 10.48 17.26 8.81
N GLU A 165 10.38 18.43 8.16
CA GLU A 165 10.05 18.52 6.75
C GLU A 165 11.17 17.94 5.88
N ILE A 166 10.77 17.33 4.77
CA ILE A 166 11.68 16.75 3.78
C ILE A 166 12.07 17.85 2.79
N CYS A 167 13.37 18.00 2.58
CA CYS A 167 13.95 19.06 1.75
C CYS A 167 13.79 18.76 0.24
N GLN A 168 13.69 17.49 -0.13
CA GLN A 168 13.49 17.04 -1.52
C GLN A 168 12.07 17.37 -2.01
N LEU A 169 11.94 17.54 -3.34
CA LEU A 169 10.69 17.85 -4.04
C LEU A 169 10.74 17.22 -5.43
N GLY A 170 9.59 16.75 -5.92
CA GLY A 170 9.45 16.25 -7.28
C GLY A 170 9.86 14.80 -7.38
N MET A 171 9.41 13.99 -6.42
CA MET A 171 9.65 12.55 -6.36
C MET A 171 11.13 12.19 -6.42
N GLN A 172 11.99 12.97 -5.75
CA GLN A 172 13.44 12.80 -5.76
C GLN A 172 13.89 11.89 -4.62
N TYR A 173 15.01 11.20 -4.83
CA TYR A 173 15.64 10.41 -3.77
C TYR A 173 16.14 11.31 -2.65
N THR A 174 15.73 10.96 -1.44
CA THR A 174 16.19 11.51 -0.18
C THR A 174 17.51 10.85 0.24
N THR A 175 18.14 11.39 1.29
CA THR A 175 19.38 10.82 1.84
C THR A 175 19.13 9.64 2.79
N THR A 176 17.87 9.31 3.07
CA THR A 176 17.49 8.26 4.01
C THR A 176 17.30 6.93 3.28
N LYS A 177 17.57 5.83 3.98
CA LYS A 177 17.42 4.47 3.46
C LYS A 177 16.24 3.79 4.12
N CYS A 178 15.54 2.96 3.35
CA CYS A 178 14.49 2.08 3.82
C CYS A 178 15.01 1.15 4.92
N ASP A 179 14.24 0.99 6.01
CA ASP A 179 14.63 0.11 7.10
C ASP A 179 14.67 -1.37 6.69
N VAL A 180 13.85 -1.73 5.68
CA VAL A 180 13.65 -3.10 5.20
C VAL A 180 14.65 -3.44 4.08
N CYS A 181 14.49 -2.85 2.88
CA CYS A 181 15.32 -3.19 1.72
C CYS A 181 16.61 -2.37 1.57
N LYS A 182 16.86 -1.40 2.47
CA LYS A 182 18.04 -0.51 2.46
C LYS A 182 18.22 0.37 1.21
N ASN A 183 17.26 0.40 0.27
CA ASN A 183 17.24 1.35 -0.84
C ASN A 183 16.93 2.77 -0.36
N PHE A 184 17.38 3.78 -1.11
CA PHE A 184 17.05 5.17 -0.81
C PHE A 184 15.55 5.41 -0.93
N LEU A 185 15.01 6.18 0.01
CA LEU A 185 13.61 6.60 0.00
C LEU A 185 13.44 7.82 -0.91
N ARG A 186 12.23 8.07 -1.38
CA ARG A 186 11.88 9.28 -2.15
C ARG A 186 10.90 10.15 -1.39
N ASP A 187 10.92 11.46 -1.66
CA ASP A 187 9.79 12.30 -1.28
C ASP A 187 8.55 11.93 -2.10
N ILE A 188 7.37 12.27 -1.60
CA ILE A 188 6.09 12.07 -2.32
C ILE A 188 5.48 13.39 -2.81
N ILE A 189 6.25 14.49 -2.79
CA ILE A 189 5.79 15.81 -3.18
C ILE A 189 5.85 15.93 -4.69
N LEU A 190 4.74 16.35 -5.28
CA LEU A 190 4.63 16.49 -6.73
C LEU A 190 5.22 17.82 -7.20
N ASP A 191 5.99 17.76 -8.28
CA ASP A 191 6.27 18.89 -9.17
C ASP A 191 5.18 18.98 -10.28
N TRP A 192 5.22 20.01 -11.11
CA TRP A 192 4.17 20.32 -12.07
C TRP A 192 3.84 19.20 -13.08
N ASP A 193 4.84 18.42 -13.46
CA ASP A 193 4.71 17.36 -14.49
C ASP A 193 4.49 15.96 -13.87
N ASP A 194 4.50 15.85 -12.54
CA ASP A 194 4.39 14.57 -11.87
C ASP A 194 2.93 14.07 -11.86
N PRO A 195 2.70 12.76 -12.06
CA PRO A 195 1.37 12.20 -11.96
C PRO A 195 0.86 12.25 -10.52
N LEU A 196 -0.45 12.47 -10.33
CA LEU A 196 -1.05 12.33 -9.02
C LEU A 196 -0.91 10.89 -8.50
N PRO A 197 -0.75 10.70 -7.17
CA PRO A 197 -0.71 9.38 -6.56
C PRO A 197 -1.98 8.59 -6.90
N GLU A 198 -1.83 7.50 -7.63
CA GLU A 198 -2.94 6.77 -8.24
C GLU A 198 -3.93 6.26 -7.18
N GLU A 199 -3.44 5.71 -6.07
CA GLU A 199 -4.31 5.20 -5.00
C GLU A 199 -5.14 6.31 -4.35
N ASP A 200 -4.48 7.38 -3.91
CA ASP A 200 -5.12 8.55 -3.29
C ASP A 200 -6.12 9.21 -4.25
N PHE A 201 -5.76 9.33 -5.53
CA PHE A 201 -6.63 9.88 -6.56
C PHE A 201 -7.85 8.99 -6.83
N ASN A 202 -7.66 7.67 -6.92
CA ASN A 202 -8.74 6.71 -7.12
C ASN A 202 -9.69 6.64 -5.92
N ARG A 203 -9.17 6.68 -4.69
CA ARG A 203 -10.01 6.80 -3.48
C ARG A 203 -10.80 8.11 -3.50
N GLY A 204 -10.15 9.23 -3.85
CA GLY A 204 -10.80 10.53 -3.99
C GLY A 204 -11.92 10.53 -5.03
N ILE A 205 -11.72 9.88 -6.19
CA ILE A 205 -12.77 9.69 -7.20
C ILE A 205 -13.95 8.91 -6.62
N LYS A 206 -13.69 7.75 -6.01
CA LYS A 206 -14.73 6.87 -5.48
C LYS A 206 -15.55 7.57 -4.39
N SER A 207 -14.88 8.25 -3.46
CA SER A 207 -15.54 8.99 -2.38
C SER A 207 -16.39 10.14 -2.93
N CYS A 208 -15.85 10.97 -3.82
CA CYS A 208 -16.61 12.07 -4.43
C CYS A 208 -17.77 11.60 -5.31
N GLN A 209 -17.69 10.42 -5.94
CA GLN A 209 -18.80 9.84 -6.72
C GLN A 209 -19.96 9.34 -5.85
N LYS A 210 -19.65 8.82 -4.65
CA LYS A 210 -20.65 8.36 -3.68
C LYS A 210 -21.26 9.49 -2.86
N ALA A 211 -20.54 10.61 -2.76
CA ALA A 211 -20.94 11.75 -1.95
C ALA A 211 -22.28 12.36 -2.41
N ASP A 212 -23.15 12.60 -1.46
CA ASP A 212 -24.36 13.42 -1.60
C ASP A 212 -24.10 14.89 -1.26
N LEU A 213 -23.00 15.18 -0.55
CA LEU A 213 -22.51 16.54 -0.32
C LEU A 213 -20.99 16.60 -0.43
N VAL A 214 -20.49 17.51 -1.27
CA VAL A 214 -19.07 17.89 -1.29
C VAL A 214 -18.92 19.33 -0.82
N ILE A 215 -18.05 19.56 0.17
CA ILE A 215 -17.77 20.89 0.70
C ILE A 215 -16.33 21.27 0.34
N CYS A 216 -16.16 22.19 -0.61
CA CYS A 216 -14.86 22.73 -0.97
C CYS A 216 -14.48 23.89 -0.06
N MET A 217 -13.33 23.81 0.61
CA MET A 217 -12.89 24.79 1.60
C MET A 217 -11.47 25.30 1.30
N GLY A 218 -11.30 26.61 1.22
CA GLY A 218 -9.98 27.24 1.10
C GLY A 218 -9.22 26.83 -0.17
N THR A 219 -9.92 26.53 -1.27
CA THR A 219 -9.31 26.18 -2.55
C THR A 219 -9.85 27.06 -3.68
N SER A 220 -8.93 27.49 -4.55
CA SER A 220 -9.27 28.20 -5.79
C SER A 220 -9.85 27.29 -6.88
N LEU A 221 -9.79 25.96 -6.70
CA LEU A 221 -10.29 24.94 -7.64
C LEU A 221 -9.75 25.09 -9.08
N ARG A 222 -8.44 25.40 -9.21
CA ARG A 222 -7.79 25.63 -10.52
C ARG A 222 -6.90 24.49 -11.02
N VAL A 223 -6.25 23.76 -10.11
CA VAL A 223 -5.26 22.72 -10.45
C VAL A 223 -5.99 21.43 -10.84
N LYS A 224 -5.91 21.07 -12.12
CA LYS A 224 -6.44 19.79 -12.65
C LYS A 224 -5.38 18.69 -12.50
N PRO A 225 -5.80 17.41 -12.38
CA PRO A 225 -7.19 16.92 -12.36
C PRO A 225 -7.89 17.04 -11.00
N ALA A 226 -7.17 17.36 -9.91
CA ALA A 226 -7.69 17.43 -8.55
C ALA A 226 -8.95 18.31 -8.41
N SER A 227 -8.94 19.52 -8.99
CA SER A 227 -10.08 20.46 -8.93
C SER A 227 -11.34 19.97 -9.64
N GLY A 228 -11.25 18.91 -10.46
CA GLY A 228 -12.40 18.30 -11.10
C GLY A 228 -13.13 17.26 -10.23
N LEU A 229 -12.53 16.81 -9.12
CA LEU A 229 -13.12 15.78 -8.25
C LEU A 229 -14.44 16.20 -7.61
N PRO A 230 -14.61 17.44 -7.10
CA PRO A 230 -15.89 17.87 -6.52
C PRO A 230 -17.08 17.79 -7.48
N LEU A 231 -16.85 17.87 -8.80
CA LEU A 231 -17.90 17.74 -9.81
C LEU A 231 -18.43 16.31 -9.96
N ARG A 232 -17.72 15.31 -9.43
CA ARG A 232 -18.10 13.90 -9.55
C ARG A 232 -19.36 13.58 -8.74
N SER A 233 -19.65 14.33 -7.67
CA SER A 233 -20.87 14.15 -6.87
C SER A 233 -22.13 14.60 -7.61
N LEU A 234 -22.01 15.56 -8.53
CA LEU A 234 -23.16 16.15 -9.24
C LEU A 234 -23.78 15.21 -10.29
N ARG A 235 -23.23 14.01 -10.49
CA ARG A 235 -23.74 13.01 -11.45
C ARG A 235 -23.94 11.67 -10.74
N LYS A 236 -25.18 11.20 -10.67
CA LYS A 236 -25.53 9.85 -10.17
C LYS A 236 -26.06 9.04 -11.36
N ASN A 237 -25.42 7.90 -11.67
CA ASN A 237 -25.79 7.03 -12.80
C ASN A 237 -25.96 7.76 -14.15
N GLY A 238 -25.17 8.80 -14.41
CA GLY A 238 -25.24 9.58 -15.65
C GLY A 238 -26.37 10.63 -15.72
N LYS A 239 -27.20 10.77 -14.68
CA LYS A 239 -28.27 11.80 -14.59
C LYS A 239 -27.85 12.98 -13.69
N LYS A 240 -28.47 14.15 -13.91
CA LYS A 240 -28.24 15.42 -13.16
C LYS A 240 -28.86 15.45 -11.75
N GLU A 241 -29.38 14.32 -11.26
CA GLU A 241 -29.92 14.15 -9.89
C GLU A 241 -28.80 13.69 -8.92
N GLY A 242 -27.64 14.34 -8.99
CA GLY A 242 -26.50 14.05 -8.11
C GLY A 242 -26.56 14.80 -6.77
N GLY A 243 -25.49 14.65 -5.99
CA GLY A 243 -25.28 15.36 -4.74
C GLY A 243 -25.18 16.88 -4.90
N LYS A 244 -24.94 17.56 -3.78
CA LYS A 244 -24.79 19.01 -3.67
C LYS A 244 -23.31 19.39 -3.57
N LEU A 245 -22.99 20.58 -4.04
CA LEU A 245 -21.66 21.17 -3.93
C LEU A 245 -21.75 22.47 -3.14
N VAL A 246 -20.97 22.58 -2.07
CA VAL A 246 -20.79 23.81 -1.29
C VAL A 246 -19.39 24.34 -1.54
N ILE A 247 -19.26 25.65 -1.69
CA ILE A 247 -17.96 26.30 -1.82
C ILE A 247 -17.81 27.36 -0.73
N LEU A 248 -16.84 27.15 0.15
CA LEU A 248 -16.40 28.08 1.18
C LEU A 248 -15.00 28.61 0.81
N ASN A 249 -14.97 29.79 0.19
CA ASN A 249 -13.72 30.40 -0.26
C ASN A 249 -13.88 31.92 -0.42
N LEU A 250 -12.91 32.70 0.04
CA LEU A 250 -12.91 34.17 -0.06
C LEU A 250 -12.89 34.66 -1.52
N GLN A 251 -12.14 33.99 -2.39
CA GLN A 251 -12.04 34.34 -3.81
C GLN A 251 -13.05 33.55 -4.65
N LYS A 252 -13.46 34.11 -5.80
CA LYS A 252 -14.26 33.39 -6.79
C LYS A 252 -13.53 32.15 -7.33
N THR A 253 -14.29 31.09 -7.57
CA THR A 253 -13.75 29.83 -8.09
C THR A 253 -14.36 29.49 -9.45
N PRO A 254 -13.66 28.73 -10.32
CA PRO A 254 -14.24 28.26 -11.58
C PRO A 254 -15.50 27.41 -11.42
N LEU A 255 -15.73 26.83 -10.23
CA LEU A 255 -16.85 25.93 -9.97
C LEU A 255 -18.05 26.62 -9.30
N ASP A 256 -17.99 27.92 -9.04
CA ASP A 256 -19.07 28.68 -8.40
C ASP A 256 -20.44 28.45 -9.07
N ARG A 257 -20.46 28.39 -10.41
CA ARG A 257 -21.70 28.16 -11.19
C ARG A 257 -22.38 26.81 -10.95
N TYR A 258 -21.68 25.85 -10.34
CA TYR A 258 -22.20 24.51 -10.02
C TYR A 258 -22.56 24.36 -8.54
N ALA A 259 -22.16 25.32 -7.69
CA ALA A 259 -22.39 25.25 -6.26
C ALA A 259 -23.86 25.49 -5.93
N SER A 260 -24.39 24.64 -5.05
CA SER A 260 -25.72 24.83 -4.44
C SER A 260 -25.70 25.90 -3.35
N LEU A 261 -24.53 26.12 -2.73
CA LEU A 261 -24.30 27.16 -1.74
C LEU A 261 -22.87 27.67 -1.84
N ILE A 262 -22.71 28.99 -1.82
CA ILE A 262 -21.42 29.66 -1.80
C ILE A 262 -21.36 30.55 -0.56
N ILE A 263 -20.33 30.34 0.25
CA ILE A 263 -20.05 31.15 1.43
C ILE A 263 -18.71 31.87 1.20
N ARG A 264 -18.78 33.21 1.27
CA ARG A 264 -17.63 34.10 1.14
C ARG A 264 -17.28 34.61 2.52
N GLU A 265 -16.53 33.81 3.26
CA GLU A 265 -16.04 34.18 4.58
C GLU A 265 -14.83 33.31 4.95
N LYS A 266 -14.07 33.70 5.97
CA LYS A 266 -12.97 32.88 6.51
C LYS A 266 -13.49 31.54 7.01
N SER A 267 -12.73 30.48 6.72
CA SER A 267 -13.15 29.12 7.05
C SER A 267 -13.30 28.90 8.56
N ASP A 268 -12.39 29.46 9.37
CA ASP A 268 -12.43 29.32 10.82
C ASP A 268 -13.69 29.96 11.42
N GLU A 269 -14.10 31.14 10.93
CA GLU A 269 -15.30 31.84 11.40
C GLU A 269 -16.58 31.07 11.06
N VAL A 270 -16.62 30.47 9.86
CA VAL A 270 -17.75 29.64 9.43
C VAL A 270 -17.81 28.33 10.20
N MET A 271 -16.68 27.63 10.35
CA MET A 271 -16.64 26.34 11.03
C MET A 271 -16.92 26.45 12.52
N GLN A 272 -16.49 27.53 13.18
CA GLN A 272 -16.90 27.79 14.57
C GLN A 272 -18.42 27.83 14.69
N LYS A 273 -19.09 28.65 13.87
CA LYS A 273 -20.55 28.78 13.89
C LYS A 273 -21.28 27.49 13.49
N VAL A 274 -20.70 26.69 12.59
CA VAL A 274 -21.23 25.36 12.23
C VAL A 274 -21.15 24.42 13.44
N CYS A 275 -20.00 24.33 14.11
CA CYS A 275 -19.85 23.55 15.32
C CYS A 275 -20.82 24.00 16.42
N ASP A 276 -20.94 25.31 16.65
CA ASP A 276 -21.89 25.87 17.62
C ASP A 276 -23.33 25.45 17.30
N SER A 277 -23.72 25.45 16.01
CA SER A 277 -25.06 25.04 15.56
C SER A 277 -25.35 23.56 15.82
N PHE A 278 -24.32 22.71 15.84
CA PHE A 278 -24.43 21.29 16.16
C PHE A 278 -24.15 20.99 17.65
N GLY A 279 -23.85 22.00 18.48
CA GLY A 279 -23.48 21.80 19.87
C GLY A 279 -22.13 21.10 20.06
N LEU A 280 -21.24 21.21 19.08
CA LEU A 280 -19.90 20.60 19.09
C LEU A 280 -18.84 21.62 19.52
N ASP A 281 -17.87 21.19 20.30
CA ASP A 281 -16.64 21.95 20.51
C ASP A 281 -15.65 21.63 19.39
N PRO A 282 -15.23 22.61 18.54
CA PRO A 282 -14.26 22.36 17.48
C PRO A 282 -13.00 21.64 17.96
N PHE A 283 -12.56 21.90 19.19
CA PHE A 283 -11.35 21.34 19.79
C PHE A 283 -11.61 20.10 20.65
N GLU A 284 -12.81 19.52 20.64
CA GLU A 284 -13.12 18.30 21.39
C GLU A 284 -12.12 17.18 21.08
N SER A 285 -11.85 16.96 19.79
CA SER A 285 -10.86 15.97 19.33
C SER A 285 -9.45 16.27 19.83
N ARG A 286 -9.06 17.56 19.89
CA ARG A 286 -7.77 17.98 20.45
C ARG A 286 -7.68 17.66 21.93
N LYS A 287 -8.74 17.93 22.69
CA LYS A 287 -8.80 17.62 24.14
C LYS A 287 -8.67 16.12 24.35
N LYS A 288 -9.40 15.30 23.60
CA LYS A 288 -9.28 13.82 23.64
C LYS A 288 -7.86 13.37 23.32
N LEU A 289 -7.24 13.95 22.29
CA LEU A 289 -5.86 13.64 21.89
C LEU A 289 -4.86 14.02 22.99
N LEU A 290 -5.01 15.17 23.63
CA LEU A 290 -4.14 15.61 24.72
C LEU A 290 -4.33 14.78 26.00
N VAL A 291 -5.57 14.38 26.32
CA VAL A 291 -5.89 13.54 27.49
C VAL A 291 -5.34 12.12 27.32
N THR A 292 -5.38 11.57 26.11
CA THR A 292 -4.76 10.27 25.82
C THR A 292 -3.23 10.31 25.77
N GLN A 293 -2.62 11.50 25.71
CA GLN A 293 -1.16 11.65 25.48
C GLN A 293 -0.36 12.35 26.58
N GLY A 294 -0.96 13.00 27.57
CA GLY A 294 -0.25 13.57 28.73
C GLY A 294 0.86 14.59 28.39
N VAL A 295 0.47 15.84 28.12
CA VAL A 295 1.26 17.11 28.15
C VAL A 295 2.73 17.08 27.66
N ASP A 296 3.01 17.53 26.42
CA ASP A 296 3.65 18.83 26.10
C ASP A 296 3.67 19.03 24.56
N PHE A 297 3.33 20.22 24.09
CA PHE A 297 3.02 20.47 22.66
C PHE A 297 4.25 20.92 21.84
N LEU A 298 5.39 21.11 22.51
CA LEU A 298 6.70 21.39 21.87
C LEU A 298 7.64 20.17 21.85
N SER A 299 7.20 19.05 22.43
CA SER A 299 7.93 17.78 22.43
C SER A 299 7.19 16.70 21.62
N MET A 300 6.79 17.01 20.38
CA MET A 300 6.35 15.96 19.44
C MET A 300 7.53 15.09 18.93
N GLY A 301 8.31 14.57 19.87
CA GLY A 301 8.82 13.23 19.83
C GLY A 301 8.18 12.40 20.93
N THR A 302 7.52 11.31 20.52
CA THR A 302 6.89 10.24 21.31
C THR A 302 5.37 10.33 21.45
N PHE A 303 4.68 9.42 20.77
CA PHE A 303 3.55 8.70 21.36
C PHE A 303 4.15 7.68 22.34
N PRO A 304 3.51 7.34 23.47
CA PRO A 304 4.09 6.36 24.38
C PRO A 304 4.08 4.94 23.76
N ALA A 305 5.23 4.28 23.80
CA ALA A 305 5.28 3.00 24.49
C ALA A 305 5.40 3.32 25.99
N SER A 306 4.47 2.80 26.79
CA SER A 306 4.50 2.69 28.26
C SER A 306 5.23 3.80 29.04
N SER A 307 4.47 4.60 29.79
CA SER A 307 4.99 5.41 30.90
C SER A 307 5.79 4.55 31.89
N LYS A 308 7.11 4.77 32.00
CA LYS A 308 7.83 4.55 33.26
C LYS A 308 7.83 5.86 34.04
N LEU A 309 7.10 5.85 35.15
CA LEU A 309 7.26 6.78 36.26
C LEU A 309 8.70 6.70 36.77
N VAL A 310 9.38 7.85 36.91
CA VAL A 310 10.57 7.97 37.75
C VAL A 310 10.17 8.63 39.06
N GLY A 311 10.26 7.84 40.13
CA GLY A 311 10.81 8.20 41.43
C GLY A 311 10.36 9.50 42.10
N GLY A 312 9.26 9.42 42.87
CA GLY A 312 9.11 10.14 44.14
C GLY A 312 9.42 9.17 45.28
N GLY A 313 10.22 9.63 46.25
CA GLY A 313 10.88 8.83 47.29
C GLY A 313 9.96 8.00 48.19
N GLY A 314 10.57 6.97 48.77
CA GLY A 314 9.92 6.03 49.66
C GLY A 314 9.57 6.61 51.02
N GLU A 315 8.55 6.01 51.62
CA GLU A 315 8.46 5.79 53.06
C GLU A 315 7.80 4.43 53.31
N ARG A 316 8.38 3.71 54.27
CA ARG A 316 8.08 2.35 54.71
C ARG A 316 6.65 2.21 55.24
N VAL A 317 6.00 1.09 54.95
CA VAL A 317 5.10 0.41 55.90
C VAL A 317 5.31 -1.10 55.77
N GLU A 318 5.71 -1.72 56.88
CA GLU A 318 5.77 -3.16 57.12
C GLU A 318 4.37 -3.70 57.47
N SER A 319 4.05 -4.93 57.02
CA SER A 319 3.21 -5.97 57.69
C SER A 319 2.89 -7.05 56.65
N GLU A 320 3.48 -8.25 56.77
CA GLU A 320 3.00 -9.42 57.54
C GLU A 320 1.97 -10.24 56.75
N ASP A 321 2.43 -11.43 56.34
CA ASP A 321 1.80 -12.75 56.38
C ASP A 321 0.37 -12.93 55.82
N ASP A 322 0.22 -13.82 54.83
CA ASP A 322 -0.46 -15.10 55.08
C ASP A 322 -0.38 -16.04 53.86
N ASP A 323 -0.25 -17.31 54.21
CA ASP A 323 0.10 -18.49 53.43
C ASP A 323 -1.03 -19.08 52.56
N ASP A 324 -0.62 -20.10 51.80
CA ASP A 324 -1.38 -21.26 51.29
C ASP A 324 -2.13 -21.13 49.95
N PHE A 325 -1.53 -21.68 48.89
CA PHE A 325 -1.92 -23.03 48.42
C PHE A 325 -0.90 -23.61 47.41
N GLU A 326 -0.19 -24.65 47.84
CA GLU A 326 0.53 -25.60 46.98
C GLU A 326 -0.45 -26.46 46.18
N ASP A 327 -0.07 -26.79 44.94
CA ASP A 327 -0.06 -28.17 44.38
C ASP A 327 0.43 -28.09 42.91
N LEU A 328 1.68 -28.49 42.63
CA LEU A 328 2.07 -29.81 42.06
C LEU A 328 1.61 -29.96 40.58
N ILE A 329 2.44 -30.16 39.55
CA ILE A 329 3.73 -30.87 39.40
C ILE A 329 4.48 -30.33 38.16
N PRO A 330 5.82 -30.30 38.18
CA PRO A 330 6.67 -29.83 37.09
C PRO A 330 6.91 -30.90 36.03
N THR A 331 6.84 -30.53 34.76
CA THR A 331 7.54 -31.25 33.69
C THR A 331 8.77 -30.46 33.30
N THR A 332 9.90 -30.96 33.78
CA THR A 332 11.22 -30.83 33.16
C THR A 332 11.09 -30.79 31.63
N ILE A 333 11.30 -29.61 31.05
CA ILE A 333 11.76 -29.56 29.67
C ILE A 333 13.25 -29.68 29.79
N GLU A 334 13.75 -30.84 29.34
CA GLU A 334 15.14 -31.09 29.06
C GLU A 334 15.71 -29.87 28.34
N GLU A 335 16.78 -29.29 28.89
CA GLU A 335 17.59 -28.31 28.19
C GLU A 335 18.22 -29.02 26.98
N GLU A 336 17.49 -29.11 25.87
CA GLU A 336 18.09 -29.35 24.57
C GLU A 336 19.01 -28.16 24.29
N GLU A 337 20.31 -28.43 24.13
CA GLU A 337 21.32 -27.46 23.73
C GLU A 337 20.92 -26.85 22.37
N ASP A 338 20.16 -25.77 22.41
CA ASP A 338 19.61 -25.14 21.22
C ASP A 338 20.68 -24.37 20.44
N ASP A 339 21.15 -25.00 19.36
CA ASP A 339 21.98 -24.45 18.26
C ASP A 339 21.20 -23.45 17.38
N ASP A 340 20.22 -22.74 17.94
CA ASP A 340 19.56 -21.64 17.26
C ASP A 340 20.49 -20.41 17.29
N GLY A 341 20.80 -19.87 16.11
CA GLY A 341 21.59 -18.65 15.97
C GLY A 341 21.02 -17.50 16.80
N VAL A 342 21.89 -16.59 17.26
CA VAL A 342 21.52 -15.48 18.17
C VAL A 342 20.32 -14.68 17.64
N GLU A 343 20.24 -14.48 16.33
CA GLU A 343 19.13 -13.76 15.68
C GLU A 343 17.79 -14.49 15.79
N THR A 344 17.79 -15.83 15.63
CA THR A 344 16.58 -16.65 15.75
C THR A 344 16.04 -16.66 17.17
N LYS A 345 16.93 -16.70 18.17
CA LYS A 345 16.57 -16.56 19.59
C LYS A 345 15.89 -15.22 19.87
N LEU A 346 16.43 -14.12 19.35
CA LEU A 346 15.84 -12.78 19.54
C LEU A 346 14.44 -12.63 18.93
N HIS A 347 14.21 -13.25 17.78
CA HIS A 347 12.90 -13.22 17.12
C HIS A 347 11.87 -14.11 17.83
N ASN A 348 12.28 -15.28 18.33
CA ASN A 348 11.45 -16.13 19.19
C ASN A 348 11.05 -15.36 20.47
N GLU A 349 12.00 -14.71 21.13
CA GLU A 349 11.75 -13.87 22.32
C GLU A 349 10.80 -12.70 22.02
N LEU A 350 10.95 -12.06 20.86
CA LEU A 350 10.06 -10.97 20.46
C LEU A 350 8.61 -11.45 20.27
N ILE A 351 8.40 -12.66 19.72
CA ILE A 351 7.07 -13.27 19.60
C ILE A 351 6.47 -13.51 20.99
N VAL A 352 7.26 -14.04 21.93
CA VAL A 352 6.82 -14.26 23.31
C VAL A 352 6.40 -12.95 23.98
N GLN A 353 7.19 -11.88 23.83
CA GLN A 353 6.84 -10.56 24.35
C GLN A 353 5.54 -10.02 23.75
N TYR A 354 5.30 -10.19 22.46
CA TYR A 354 4.02 -9.81 21.84
C TYR A 354 2.85 -10.59 22.43
N LEU A 355 3.01 -11.90 22.65
CA LEU A 355 1.97 -12.73 23.26
C LEU A 355 1.67 -12.29 24.69
N ASP A 356 2.69 -11.94 25.49
CA ASP A 356 2.51 -11.48 26.86
C ASP A 356 1.81 -10.13 26.92
N ILE A 357 2.17 -9.18 26.04
CA ILE A 357 1.48 -7.90 25.92
C ILE A 357 0.02 -8.13 25.50
N ILE A 358 -0.25 -9.03 24.55
CA ILE A 358 -1.61 -9.36 24.12
C ILE A 358 -2.42 -9.94 25.28
N LYS A 359 -1.84 -10.84 26.09
CA LYS A 359 -2.50 -11.39 27.29
C LYS A 359 -2.82 -10.29 28.31
N GLN A 360 -1.87 -9.40 28.59
CA GLN A 360 -2.08 -8.27 29.50
C GLN A 360 -3.17 -7.33 29.01
N LEU A 361 -3.16 -6.97 27.73
CA LEU A 361 -4.17 -6.11 27.12
C LEU A 361 -5.57 -6.76 27.12
N LYS A 362 -5.66 -8.07 26.86
CA LYS A 362 -6.93 -8.82 26.98
C LYS A 362 -7.48 -8.81 28.40
N HIS A 363 -6.63 -8.91 29.43
CA HIS A 363 -7.06 -8.81 30.83
C HIS A 363 -7.56 -7.41 31.18
N LEU A 364 -6.93 -6.36 30.64
CA LEU A 364 -7.32 -4.96 30.86
C LEU A 364 -8.62 -4.59 30.12
N GLU A 365 -8.88 -5.20 28.95
CA GLU A 365 -10.09 -4.98 28.15
C GLU A 365 -11.28 -5.88 28.57
N GLY A 366 -11.18 -6.58 29.71
CA GLY A 366 -12.20 -7.53 30.17
C GLY A 366 -13.64 -6.98 30.16
N ASN A 367 -14.53 -7.69 29.45
CA ASN A 367 -15.98 -7.48 29.26
C ASN A 367 -16.47 -6.65 28.05
N MET A 368 -15.81 -6.71 26.90
CA MET A 368 -16.50 -6.49 25.62
C MET A 368 -16.23 -7.64 24.64
N SER A 369 -17.31 -8.32 24.26
CA SER A 369 -17.38 -9.51 23.40
C SER A 369 -16.35 -9.53 22.26
N ALA A 370 -15.38 -10.43 22.38
CA ALA A 370 -14.51 -10.84 21.30
C ALA A 370 -15.32 -11.64 20.27
N HIS A 371 -15.56 -11.08 19.08
CA HIS A 371 -15.73 -11.76 17.79
C HIS A 371 -16.10 -10.72 16.73
N THR A 372 -15.09 -10.06 16.11
CA THR A 372 -15.04 -9.66 14.67
C THR A 372 -13.88 -8.68 14.44
N VAL A 373 -12.81 -9.18 13.79
CA VAL A 373 -11.77 -8.65 12.86
C VAL A 373 -11.58 -7.11 12.62
N THR A 374 -12.05 -6.20 13.46
CA THR A 374 -11.68 -4.76 13.38
C THR A 374 -11.49 -4.17 14.76
N ASP A 375 -10.49 -4.65 15.50
CA ASP A 375 -10.15 -4.12 16.82
C ASP A 375 -9.45 -2.76 16.67
N VAL A 376 -10.24 -1.68 16.70
CA VAL A 376 -9.75 -0.29 16.77
C VAL A 376 -9.29 -0.02 18.21
N GLY A 377 -8.11 -0.50 18.57
CA GLY A 377 -7.55 -0.38 19.93
C GLY A 377 -6.09 -0.80 20.02
N LEU A 378 -5.45 -0.62 21.18
CA LEU A 378 -4.04 -0.99 21.38
C LEU A 378 -3.82 -2.51 21.25
N LEU A 379 -4.83 -3.31 21.64
CA LEU A 379 -4.85 -4.76 21.40
C LEU A 379 -4.78 -5.07 19.90
N GLY A 380 -5.68 -4.48 19.09
CA GLY A 380 -5.71 -4.69 17.65
C GLY A 380 -4.42 -4.25 16.94
N ILE A 381 -3.85 -3.10 17.34
CA ILE A 381 -2.55 -2.64 16.82
C ILE A 381 -1.43 -3.63 17.16
N THR A 382 -1.43 -4.18 18.38
CA THR A 382 -0.41 -5.13 18.84
C THR A 382 -0.55 -6.47 18.11
N ARG A 383 -1.78 -6.96 17.94
CA ARG A 383 -2.08 -8.15 17.13
C ARG A 383 -1.67 -7.98 15.68
N GLN A 384 -1.94 -6.82 15.08
CA GLN A 384 -1.54 -6.52 13.70
C GLN A 384 -0.01 -6.48 13.54
N LYS A 385 0.72 -5.97 14.55
CA LYS A 385 2.19 -6.02 14.57
C LYS A 385 2.70 -7.46 14.65
N LEU A 386 2.14 -8.28 15.52
CA LEU A 386 2.48 -9.71 15.62
C LEU A 386 2.19 -10.42 14.30
N TYR A 387 1.00 -10.24 13.72
CA TYR A 387 0.60 -10.78 12.42
C TYR A 387 1.59 -10.38 11.30
N SER A 388 1.95 -9.10 11.24
CA SER A 388 2.92 -8.58 10.26
C SER A 388 4.31 -9.20 10.47
N PHE A 389 4.75 -9.34 11.72
CA PHE A 389 6.04 -9.94 12.07
C PHE A 389 6.12 -11.42 11.69
N LEU A 390 5.10 -12.22 12.03
CA LEU A 390 5.04 -13.65 11.70
C LEU A 390 5.07 -13.91 10.20
N ASN A 391 4.45 -13.03 9.40
CA ASN A 391 4.47 -13.13 7.94
C ASN A 391 5.83 -12.75 7.34
N THR A 392 6.41 -11.65 7.80
CA THR A 392 7.61 -11.05 7.19
C THR A 392 8.92 -11.69 7.65
N SER A 393 8.97 -12.21 8.87
CA SER A 393 10.18 -12.82 9.41
C SER A 393 10.33 -14.28 8.95
N GLU A 394 11.57 -14.65 8.65
CA GLU A 394 11.98 -16.04 8.39
C GLU A 394 12.90 -16.59 9.51
N LEU A 395 13.28 -15.73 10.46
CA LEU A 395 14.27 -16.03 11.49
C LEU A 395 13.60 -16.38 12.83
N TYR A 396 12.57 -17.23 12.83
CA TYR A 396 11.99 -17.74 14.07
C TYR A 396 11.61 -19.21 13.87
N THR A 397 11.50 -19.99 14.94
CA THR A 397 11.26 -21.43 14.87
C THR A 397 9.77 -21.71 15.07
N PRO A 398 8.99 -21.97 14.00
CA PRO A 398 7.52 -21.99 14.10
C PRO A 398 7.00 -23.12 15.00
N GLN A 399 7.66 -24.29 15.00
CA GLN A 399 7.30 -25.43 15.85
C GLN A 399 7.41 -25.09 17.35
N LYS A 400 8.50 -24.43 17.75
CA LYS A 400 8.71 -24.00 19.14
C LYS A 400 7.65 -22.98 19.56
N MET A 401 7.39 -22.00 18.69
CA MET A 401 6.42 -20.93 18.97
C MET A 401 4.99 -21.43 19.00
N PHE A 402 4.64 -22.45 18.22
CA PHE A 402 3.29 -23.01 18.19
C PHE A 402 2.78 -23.42 19.58
N SER A 403 3.63 -24.05 20.40
CA SER A 403 3.29 -24.46 21.78
C SER A 403 2.92 -23.31 22.71
N ARG A 404 3.35 -22.08 22.39
CA ARG A 404 3.14 -20.89 23.22
C ARG A 404 1.85 -20.15 22.87
N PHE A 405 1.21 -20.45 21.73
CA PHE A 405 -0.02 -19.79 21.30
C PHE A 405 -1.26 -20.42 21.96
N PRO A 406 -2.25 -19.61 22.37
CA PRO A 406 -3.49 -20.10 22.95
C PRO A 406 -4.35 -20.83 21.90
N MET A 407 -5.03 -21.91 22.29
CA MET A 407 -5.85 -22.71 21.37
C MET A 407 -7.21 -22.09 21.04
N ASP A 408 -7.71 -21.23 21.93
CA ASP A 408 -9.05 -20.62 21.87
C ASP A 408 -9.06 -19.22 21.22
N SER A 409 -7.90 -18.70 20.82
CA SER A 409 -7.78 -17.34 20.28
C SER A 409 -6.56 -17.17 19.39
N LEU A 410 -6.39 -15.98 18.77
CA LEU A 410 -5.30 -15.68 17.83
C LEU A 410 -5.28 -16.63 16.60
N PHE A 411 -6.47 -16.92 16.08
CA PHE A 411 -6.68 -17.86 14.98
C PHE A 411 -5.88 -17.47 13.72
N GLU A 412 -5.88 -16.21 13.31
CA GLU A 412 -5.14 -15.74 12.14
C GLU A 412 -3.63 -15.92 12.31
N GLU A 413 -3.10 -15.58 13.49
CA GLU A 413 -1.69 -15.70 13.80
C GLU A 413 -1.24 -17.17 13.88
N ARG A 414 -2.10 -18.07 14.38
CA ARG A 414 -1.87 -19.52 14.37
C ARG A 414 -1.90 -20.12 12.97
N ALA A 415 -2.79 -19.65 12.09
CA ALA A 415 -2.83 -20.10 10.71
C ALA A 415 -1.52 -19.78 9.96
N ILE A 416 -0.87 -18.65 10.27
CA ILE A 416 0.46 -18.32 9.73
C ILE A 416 1.52 -19.31 10.22
N LEU A 417 1.51 -19.68 11.51
CA LEU A 417 2.46 -20.66 12.05
C LEU A 417 2.30 -22.02 11.38
N HIS A 418 1.07 -22.54 11.29
CA HIS A 418 0.80 -23.78 10.55
C HIS A 418 1.27 -23.69 9.10
N SER A 419 1.05 -22.56 8.44
CA SER A 419 1.55 -22.33 7.09
C SER A 419 3.07 -22.41 6.99
N LYS A 420 3.82 -21.90 7.97
CA LYS A 420 5.29 -21.90 8.00
C LYS A 420 5.85 -23.28 8.37
N ILE A 421 5.09 -24.11 9.08
CA ILE A 421 5.41 -25.51 9.36
C ILE A 421 5.14 -26.40 8.14
N GLY A 422 4.35 -25.94 7.16
CA GLY A 422 3.90 -26.73 6.00
C GLY A 422 2.59 -27.50 6.27
N GLN A 423 1.93 -27.21 7.38
CA GLN A 423 0.65 -27.77 7.80
C GLN A 423 -0.51 -26.97 7.20
N HIS A 424 -0.70 -27.10 5.88
CA HIS A 424 -1.71 -26.34 5.14
C HIS A 424 -3.14 -26.77 5.47
N ASP A 425 -3.37 -28.05 5.77
CA ASP A 425 -4.71 -28.57 6.12
C ASP A 425 -5.22 -27.90 7.40
N GLU A 426 -4.39 -27.78 8.42
CA GLU A 426 -4.69 -27.16 9.71
C GLU A 426 -4.90 -25.65 9.57
N ALA A 427 -4.06 -24.95 8.80
CA ALA A 427 -4.23 -23.52 8.53
C ALA A 427 -5.58 -23.24 7.83
N LEU A 428 -5.96 -24.08 6.86
CA LEU A 428 -7.23 -23.95 6.15
C LEU A 428 -8.44 -24.32 7.00
N GLN A 429 -8.31 -25.28 7.93
CA GLN A 429 -9.36 -25.57 8.91
C GLN A 429 -9.67 -24.36 9.79
N ILE A 430 -8.64 -23.62 10.20
CA ILE A 430 -8.82 -22.39 10.99
C ILE A 430 -9.65 -21.36 10.19
N TYR A 431 -9.27 -21.07 8.95
CA TYR A 431 -10.01 -20.11 8.13
C TYR A 431 -11.44 -20.58 7.81
N ALA A 432 -11.61 -21.84 7.42
CA ALA A 432 -12.89 -22.38 6.99
C ALA A 432 -13.90 -22.55 8.13
N TYR A 433 -13.45 -22.98 9.30
CA TYR A 433 -14.36 -23.39 10.38
C TYR A 433 -14.22 -22.59 11.68
N ASP A 434 -13.05 -22.08 12.04
CA ASP A 434 -12.90 -21.31 13.30
C ASP A 434 -13.19 -19.83 13.06
N LEU A 435 -12.81 -19.30 11.89
CA LEU A 435 -13.08 -17.91 11.48
C LEU A 435 -14.32 -17.76 10.60
N HIS A 436 -14.84 -18.85 10.03
CA HIS A 436 -15.95 -18.85 9.06
C HIS A 436 -15.74 -17.88 7.87
N ASP A 437 -14.48 -17.67 7.46
CA ASP A 437 -14.11 -16.75 6.38
C ASP A 437 -13.58 -17.53 5.16
N TYR A 438 -14.51 -17.83 4.25
CA TYR A 438 -14.22 -18.56 3.02
C TYR A 438 -13.34 -17.77 2.05
N GLU A 439 -13.48 -16.45 2.01
CA GLU A 439 -12.71 -15.60 1.12
C GLU A 439 -11.24 -15.58 1.56
N MET A 440 -10.99 -15.59 2.87
CA MET A 440 -9.63 -15.72 3.42
C MET A 440 -9.02 -17.08 3.13
N ALA A 441 -9.79 -18.17 3.22
CA ALA A 441 -9.31 -19.51 2.85
C ALA A 441 -8.93 -19.58 1.36
N GLU A 442 -9.76 -19.03 0.46
CA GLU A 442 -9.43 -18.94 -0.98
C GLU A 442 -8.18 -18.08 -1.23
N ARG A 443 -8.06 -16.93 -0.54
CA ARG A 443 -6.90 -16.04 -0.63
C ARG A 443 -5.63 -16.73 -0.15
N TYR A 444 -5.72 -17.53 0.91
CA TYR A 444 -4.62 -18.36 1.39
C TYR A 444 -4.15 -19.34 0.30
N CYS A 445 -5.08 -20.08 -0.32
CA CYS A 445 -4.74 -20.97 -1.44
C CYS A 445 -4.10 -20.22 -2.61
N HIS A 446 -4.55 -19.00 -2.91
CA HIS A 446 -3.95 -18.18 -3.97
C HIS A 446 -2.49 -17.81 -3.70
N ASN A 447 -2.19 -17.41 -2.47
CA ASN A 447 -0.86 -16.96 -2.08
C ASN A 447 0.14 -18.12 -1.96
N HIS A 448 -0.33 -19.30 -1.60
CA HIS A 448 0.51 -20.48 -1.34
C HIS A 448 0.57 -21.48 -2.49
N TYR A 449 -0.23 -21.30 -3.56
CA TYR A 449 -0.21 -22.21 -4.71
C TYR A 449 1.03 -22.01 -5.58
N LYS A 450 1.80 -23.09 -5.77
CA LYS A 450 2.94 -23.15 -6.70
C LYS A 450 2.85 -24.42 -7.54
N ALA A 451 2.86 -24.27 -8.86
CA ALA A 451 2.67 -25.41 -9.78
C ALA A 451 3.86 -26.40 -9.79
N ASP A 452 5.06 -25.92 -9.45
CA ASP A 452 6.31 -26.69 -9.53
C ASP A 452 6.70 -27.37 -8.20
N ASP A 453 5.88 -27.21 -7.15
CA ASP A 453 6.15 -27.71 -5.80
C ASP A 453 5.11 -28.76 -5.43
N ASP A 454 5.56 -29.94 -4.98
CA ASP A 454 4.70 -31.09 -4.76
C ASP A 454 3.68 -30.91 -3.63
N ILE A 455 3.98 -30.06 -2.64
CA ILE A 455 3.08 -29.76 -1.52
C ILE A 455 2.21 -28.55 -1.89
N ALA A 456 2.83 -27.50 -2.39
CA ALA A 456 2.14 -26.24 -2.69
C ALA A 456 1.19 -26.34 -3.91
N LYS A 457 1.36 -27.31 -4.81
CA LYS A 457 0.41 -27.55 -5.93
C LYS A 457 -0.93 -28.12 -5.47
N ASP A 458 -0.94 -28.84 -4.34
CA ASP A 458 -2.13 -29.52 -3.82
C ASP A 458 -2.90 -28.65 -2.79
N VAL A 459 -2.52 -27.39 -2.56
CA VAL A 459 -3.16 -26.52 -1.53
C VAL A 459 -4.66 -26.28 -1.79
N TYR A 460 -5.09 -26.18 -3.05
CA TYR A 460 -6.52 -26.11 -3.38
C TYR A 460 -7.24 -27.46 -3.15
N LEU A 461 -6.53 -28.57 -3.30
CA LEU A 461 -7.04 -29.90 -2.99
C LEU A 461 -7.18 -30.09 -1.47
N SER A 462 -6.24 -29.55 -0.68
CA SER A 462 -6.34 -29.45 0.79
C SER A 462 -7.58 -28.68 1.21
N LEU A 463 -7.87 -27.52 0.61
CA LEU A 463 -9.10 -26.77 0.92
C LEU A 463 -10.36 -27.55 0.55
N LEU A 464 -10.36 -28.22 -0.60
CA LEU A 464 -11.46 -29.10 -1.00
C LEU A 464 -11.67 -30.24 0.01
N LYS A 465 -10.59 -30.86 0.50
CA LYS A 465 -10.62 -31.88 1.53
C LYS A 465 -11.18 -31.34 2.84
N VAL A 466 -10.77 -30.13 3.26
CA VAL A 466 -11.30 -29.46 4.47
C VAL A 466 -12.81 -29.24 4.39
N PHE A 467 -13.34 -28.89 3.22
CA PHE A 467 -14.78 -28.72 3.03
C PHE A 467 -15.57 -30.03 2.99
N LEU A 468 -15.01 -31.08 2.39
CA LEU A 468 -15.71 -32.35 2.16
C LEU A 468 -15.53 -33.38 3.29
N HIS A 469 -14.42 -33.30 4.03
CA HIS A 469 -14.07 -34.22 5.12
C HIS A 469 -13.68 -33.43 6.39
N PRO A 470 -14.64 -32.77 7.06
CA PRO A 470 -14.40 -32.08 8.32
C PRO A 470 -13.95 -33.00 9.46
N PRO A 471 -13.29 -32.43 10.50
CA PRO A 471 -13.14 -33.09 11.81
C PRO A 471 -14.49 -33.44 12.46
N ALA A 472 -14.49 -34.39 13.42
CA ALA A 472 -15.67 -35.09 13.94
C ALA A 472 -16.83 -34.24 14.51
N ASP A 473 -16.62 -32.94 14.73
CA ASP A 473 -17.62 -32.02 15.32
C ASP A 473 -18.13 -30.95 14.33
N LYS A 474 -17.76 -31.01 13.04
CA LYS A 474 -18.08 -29.96 12.05
C LYS A 474 -18.84 -30.51 10.85
N GLU A 475 -19.76 -29.72 10.30
CA GLU A 475 -20.61 -30.13 9.18
C GLU A 475 -19.89 -30.02 7.82
N MET A 476 -20.21 -30.95 6.90
CA MET A 476 -19.67 -30.95 5.54
C MET A 476 -20.23 -29.79 4.72
N MET A 477 -19.35 -29.05 4.04
CA MET A 477 -19.70 -27.87 3.27
C MET A 477 -19.66 -28.15 1.76
N LEU A 478 -20.74 -28.74 1.23
CA LEU A 478 -20.81 -29.18 -0.17
C LEU A 478 -20.88 -28.01 -1.18
N GLU A 479 -21.67 -26.98 -0.91
CA GLU A 479 -21.83 -25.83 -1.83
C GLU A 479 -20.52 -25.04 -2.04
N PRO A 480 -19.76 -24.67 -0.99
CA PRO A 480 -18.43 -24.05 -1.15
C PRO A 480 -17.44 -24.95 -1.92
N ALA A 481 -17.46 -26.25 -1.67
CA ALA A 481 -16.62 -27.22 -2.39
C ALA A 481 -16.91 -27.23 -3.91
N LEU A 482 -18.19 -27.23 -4.29
CA LEU A 482 -18.59 -27.18 -5.70
C LEU A 482 -18.22 -25.84 -6.36
N LYS A 483 -18.36 -24.73 -5.64
CA LYS A 483 -17.94 -23.39 -6.11
C LYS A 483 -16.42 -23.33 -6.33
N LEU A 484 -15.63 -23.90 -5.42
CA LEU A 484 -14.17 -23.98 -5.53
C LEU A 484 -13.75 -24.77 -6.77
N LEU A 485 -14.37 -25.94 -6.99
CA LEU A 485 -14.11 -26.77 -8.18
C LEU A 485 -14.40 -26.00 -9.48
N LYS A 486 -15.52 -25.28 -9.53
CA LYS A 486 -15.91 -24.46 -10.69
C LYS A 486 -14.93 -23.31 -10.95
N GLY A 487 -14.44 -22.65 -9.91
CA GLY A 487 -13.55 -21.48 -10.03
C GLY A 487 -12.10 -21.82 -10.37
N TYR A 488 -11.59 -22.95 -9.88
CA TYR A 488 -10.16 -23.27 -9.89
C TYR A 488 -9.84 -24.62 -10.56
N SER A 489 -10.60 -25.00 -11.58
CA SER A 489 -10.45 -26.29 -12.27
C SER A 489 -9.05 -26.57 -12.84
N ASN A 490 -8.27 -25.52 -13.12
CA ASN A 490 -6.93 -25.62 -13.67
C ASN A 490 -5.80 -25.74 -12.64
N ARG A 491 -6.13 -25.53 -11.36
CA ARG A 491 -5.20 -25.58 -10.22
C ARG A 491 -5.47 -26.77 -9.30
N ILE A 492 -6.46 -27.60 -9.65
CA ILE A 492 -6.86 -28.77 -8.87
C ILE A 492 -6.62 -30.01 -9.72
N ASP A 493 -5.97 -31.01 -9.12
CA ASP A 493 -5.82 -32.33 -9.74
C ASP A 493 -7.19 -33.01 -9.85
N VAL A 494 -7.63 -33.24 -11.10
CA VAL A 494 -8.99 -33.71 -11.41
C VAL A 494 -9.25 -35.12 -10.86
N PRO A 495 -8.39 -36.14 -11.08
CA PRO A 495 -8.58 -37.45 -10.48
C PRO A 495 -8.69 -37.42 -8.95
N LYS A 496 -7.80 -36.69 -8.27
CA LYS A 496 -7.83 -36.59 -6.80
C LYS A 496 -9.09 -35.88 -6.32
N ALA A 497 -9.50 -34.80 -6.99
CA ALA A 497 -10.72 -34.07 -6.62
C ALA A 497 -11.99 -34.92 -6.77
N LEU A 498 -12.10 -35.71 -7.84
CA LEU A 498 -13.24 -36.61 -8.04
C LEU A 498 -13.29 -37.72 -6.99
N ALA A 499 -12.14 -38.21 -6.54
CA ALA A 499 -12.06 -39.22 -5.47
C ALA A 499 -12.49 -38.69 -4.09
N LEU A 500 -12.39 -37.37 -3.87
CA LEU A 500 -12.82 -36.73 -2.62
C LEU A 500 -14.33 -36.42 -2.56
N LEU A 501 -15.03 -36.44 -3.70
CA LEU A 501 -16.45 -36.12 -3.72
C LEU A 501 -17.29 -37.25 -3.11
N PRO A 502 -18.32 -36.92 -2.29
CA PRO A 502 -19.25 -37.92 -1.80
C PRO A 502 -19.95 -38.66 -2.96
N PRO A 503 -20.20 -39.97 -2.86
CA PRO A 503 -20.77 -40.77 -3.95
C PRO A 503 -22.20 -40.37 -4.33
N ASN A 504 -22.89 -39.61 -3.46
CA ASN A 504 -24.28 -39.19 -3.64
C ASN A 504 -24.42 -37.81 -4.33
N VAL A 505 -23.33 -37.15 -4.72
CA VAL A 505 -23.39 -35.85 -5.39
C VAL A 505 -24.01 -36.01 -6.79
N PRO A 506 -25.11 -35.30 -7.11
CA PRO A 506 -25.73 -35.37 -8.43
C PRO A 506 -24.77 -34.92 -9.53
N LEU A 507 -24.63 -35.71 -10.60
CA LEU A 507 -23.74 -35.40 -11.72
C LEU A 507 -24.05 -34.03 -12.36
N MET A 508 -25.32 -33.59 -12.31
CA MET A 508 -25.75 -32.28 -12.80
C MET A 508 -25.02 -31.12 -12.11
N HIS A 509 -24.69 -31.24 -10.81
CA HIS A 509 -23.96 -30.20 -10.07
C HIS A 509 -22.49 -30.12 -10.49
N LEU A 510 -21.95 -31.18 -11.10
CA LEU A 510 -20.58 -31.24 -11.62
C LEU A 510 -20.50 -30.88 -13.11
N HIS A 511 -21.63 -30.66 -13.78
CA HIS A 511 -21.68 -30.42 -15.23
C HIS A 511 -20.75 -29.28 -15.66
N ASP A 512 -20.84 -28.12 -15.01
CA ASP A 512 -20.06 -26.93 -15.38
C ASP A 512 -18.56 -27.14 -15.14
N TYR A 513 -18.22 -27.84 -14.05
CA TYR A 513 -16.84 -28.19 -13.72
C TYR A 513 -16.24 -29.14 -14.76
N LEU A 514 -16.91 -30.27 -15.03
CA LEU A 514 -16.46 -31.27 -16.00
C LEU A 514 -16.36 -30.69 -17.41
N CYS A 515 -17.32 -29.84 -17.83
CA CYS A 515 -17.25 -29.15 -19.11
C CYS A 515 -16.02 -28.24 -19.21
N SER A 516 -15.72 -27.49 -18.14
CA SER A 516 -14.57 -26.59 -18.08
C SER A 516 -13.25 -27.36 -18.15
N VAL A 517 -13.12 -28.45 -17.37
CA VAL A 517 -11.96 -29.35 -17.39
C VAL A 517 -11.74 -29.97 -18.77
N LEU A 518 -12.79 -30.45 -19.43
CA LEU A 518 -12.70 -31.07 -20.76
C LEU A 518 -12.30 -30.05 -21.84
N ARG A 519 -12.85 -28.84 -21.79
CA ARG A 519 -12.49 -27.75 -22.71
C ARG A 519 -11.03 -27.34 -22.53
N GLU A 520 -10.59 -27.20 -21.30
CA GLU A 520 -9.25 -26.75 -20.97
C GLU A 520 -8.18 -27.81 -21.29
N SER A 521 -8.42 -29.08 -20.93
CA SER A 521 -7.54 -30.20 -21.30
C SER A 521 -7.42 -30.33 -22.83
N SER A 522 -8.52 -30.17 -23.57
CA SER A 522 -8.52 -30.15 -25.03
C SER A 522 -7.74 -28.96 -25.60
N SER A 523 -7.85 -27.78 -24.98
CA SER A 523 -7.10 -26.59 -25.35
C SER A 523 -5.60 -26.76 -25.12
N LYS A 524 -5.21 -27.23 -23.93
CA LYS A 524 -3.81 -27.52 -23.55
C LYS A 524 -3.17 -28.53 -24.49
N ARG A 525 -3.90 -29.59 -24.86
CA ARG A 525 -3.44 -30.59 -25.84
C ARG A 525 -3.22 -29.98 -27.23
N ARG A 526 -4.17 -29.19 -27.74
CA ARG A 526 -4.04 -28.52 -29.05
C ARG A 526 -2.88 -27.53 -29.07
N ASN A 527 -2.76 -26.67 -28.05
CA ASN A 527 -1.66 -25.71 -27.95
C ASN A 527 -0.31 -26.41 -27.83
N GLY A 528 -0.21 -27.47 -27.03
CA GLY A 528 1.00 -28.28 -26.94
C GLY A 528 1.38 -28.94 -28.27
N GLN A 529 0.39 -29.36 -29.08
CA GLN A 529 0.64 -29.89 -30.41
C GLN A 529 1.12 -28.81 -31.39
N ILE A 530 0.57 -27.59 -31.32
CA ILE A 530 1.03 -26.44 -32.11
C ILE A 530 2.47 -26.11 -31.76
N ILE A 531 2.80 -25.93 -30.47
CA ILE A 531 4.16 -25.63 -30.01
C ILE A 531 5.13 -26.73 -30.46
N ARG A 532 4.77 -28.00 -30.26
CA ARG A 532 5.58 -29.14 -30.71
C ARG A 532 5.85 -29.10 -32.22
N ASN A 533 4.83 -28.79 -33.02
CA ASN A 533 4.96 -28.72 -34.47
C ASN A 533 5.80 -27.51 -34.92
N LEU A 534 5.67 -26.36 -34.26
CA LEU A 534 6.50 -25.18 -34.51
C LEU A 534 7.98 -25.47 -34.19
N MET A 535 8.25 -26.01 -33.00
CA MET A 535 9.61 -26.43 -32.61
C MET A 535 10.19 -27.47 -33.57
N LYS A 536 9.35 -28.41 -34.05
CA LYS A 536 9.76 -29.39 -35.07
C LYS A 536 10.09 -28.72 -36.41
N SER A 537 9.31 -27.72 -36.82
CA SER A 537 9.55 -26.96 -38.06
C SER A 537 10.86 -26.16 -37.96
N GLU A 538 11.07 -25.45 -36.87
CA GLU A 538 12.30 -24.70 -36.60
C GLU A 538 13.53 -25.63 -36.58
N HIS A 539 13.41 -26.78 -35.92
CA HIS A 539 14.45 -27.80 -35.92
C HIS A 539 14.78 -28.32 -37.33
N LEU A 540 13.77 -28.50 -38.19
CA LEU A 540 13.98 -28.92 -39.58
C LEU A 540 14.66 -27.83 -40.41
N GLN A 541 14.29 -26.55 -40.24
CA GLN A 541 14.93 -25.42 -40.92
C GLN A 541 16.41 -25.29 -40.53
N LEU A 542 16.72 -25.35 -39.24
CA LEU A 542 18.11 -25.34 -38.76
C LEU A 542 18.91 -26.53 -39.29
N LYS A 543 18.26 -27.69 -39.41
CA LYS A 543 18.90 -28.89 -39.99
C LYS A 543 19.15 -28.73 -41.49
N GLU A 544 18.24 -28.13 -42.24
CA GLU A 544 18.43 -27.81 -43.66
C GLU A 544 19.58 -26.81 -43.84
N GLU A 545 19.61 -25.74 -43.05
CA GLU A 545 20.69 -24.75 -43.08
C GLU A 545 22.04 -25.40 -42.76
N LEU A 546 22.10 -26.27 -41.75
CA LEU A 546 23.30 -27.04 -41.42
C LEU A 546 23.77 -27.90 -42.60
N ILE A 547 22.86 -28.63 -43.25
CA ILE A 547 23.17 -29.44 -44.44
C ILE A 547 23.68 -28.56 -45.57
N HIS A 548 23.05 -27.41 -45.80
CA HIS A 548 23.47 -26.47 -46.84
C HIS A 548 24.89 -25.97 -46.56
N LEU A 549 25.17 -25.48 -45.36
CA LEU A 549 26.50 -25.01 -44.95
C LEU A 549 27.55 -26.15 -45.03
N GLN A 550 27.20 -27.39 -44.68
CA GLN A 550 28.10 -28.54 -44.82
C GLN A 550 28.36 -28.93 -46.29
N SER A 551 27.38 -28.74 -47.18
CA SER A 551 27.51 -29.04 -48.61
C SER A 551 28.37 -28.04 -49.37
N THR A 552 28.46 -26.79 -48.87
CA THR A 552 29.32 -25.78 -49.49
C THR A 552 30.78 -26.21 -49.38
N SER A 553 31.56 -26.03 -50.43
CA SER A 553 33.00 -26.30 -50.46
C SER A 553 33.76 -25.09 -50.98
N VAL A 554 35.04 -25.00 -50.62
CA VAL A 554 35.90 -23.91 -51.09
C VAL A 554 37.12 -24.52 -51.74
N ARG A 555 37.36 -24.17 -53.02
CA ARG A 555 38.57 -24.59 -53.73
C ARG A 555 39.76 -23.78 -53.24
N VAL A 556 40.80 -24.46 -52.78
CA VAL A 556 42.08 -23.84 -52.37
C VAL A 556 43.12 -24.20 -53.42
N THR A 557 43.67 -23.17 -54.09
CA THR A 557 44.72 -23.30 -55.10
C THR A 557 46.08 -22.91 -54.51
N SER A 558 47.18 -23.31 -55.15
CA SER A 558 48.55 -23.08 -54.67
C SER A 558 48.98 -21.60 -54.61
N ASP A 559 48.23 -20.74 -55.30
CA ASP A 559 48.39 -19.29 -55.38
C ASP A 559 47.43 -18.52 -54.46
N ARG A 560 46.53 -19.20 -53.73
CA ARG A 560 45.57 -18.52 -52.86
C ARG A 560 46.25 -17.96 -51.61
N ASP A 561 46.11 -16.66 -51.38
CA ASP A 561 46.65 -15.98 -50.21
C ASP A 561 45.66 -15.93 -49.05
N CYS A 562 46.19 -15.92 -47.82
CA CYS A 562 45.41 -15.66 -46.63
C CYS A 562 45.11 -14.15 -46.52
N PRO A 563 43.84 -13.73 -46.44
CA PRO A 563 43.45 -12.30 -46.42
C PRO A 563 43.86 -11.55 -45.13
N VAL A 564 44.33 -12.25 -44.09
CA VAL A 564 44.75 -11.64 -42.82
C VAL A 564 46.25 -11.36 -42.79
N CYS A 565 47.08 -12.30 -43.28
CA CYS A 565 48.53 -12.17 -43.23
C CYS A 565 49.18 -11.99 -44.61
N ASN A 566 48.40 -12.03 -45.69
CA ASN A 566 48.81 -11.89 -47.09
C ASN A 566 49.92 -12.86 -47.53
N LYS A 567 50.01 -14.04 -46.90
CA LYS A 567 50.89 -15.13 -47.30
C LYS A 567 50.11 -16.24 -47.99
N LYS A 568 50.76 -16.94 -48.92
CA LYS A 568 50.20 -18.11 -49.61
C LYS A 568 49.73 -19.18 -48.60
N LEU A 569 48.54 -19.72 -48.81
CA LEU A 569 47.99 -20.83 -48.02
C LEU A 569 48.79 -22.12 -48.29
N GLY A 570 49.06 -22.42 -49.55
CA GLY A 570 49.89 -23.56 -49.97
C GLY A 570 49.42 -24.89 -49.37
N THR A 571 50.34 -25.66 -48.79
CA THR A 571 50.07 -26.93 -48.09
C THR A 571 49.81 -26.76 -46.58
N SER A 572 49.68 -25.53 -46.09
CA SER A 572 49.53 -25.25 -44.65
C SER A 572 48.13 -25.58 -44.14
N VAL A 573 48.01 -25.94 -42.86
CA VAL A 573 46.71 -26.13 -42.20
C VAL A 573 45.94 -24.81 -42.17
N PHE A 574 44.68 -24.85 -42.60
CA PHE A 574 43.79 -23.70 -42.72
C PHE A 574 42.48 -23.90 -41.96
N ALA A 575 41.83 -22.80 -41.61
CA ALA A 575 40.49 -22.77 -41.04
C ALA A 575 39.53 -22.12 -42.04
N ARG A 576 38.30 -22.63 -42.10
CA ARG A 576 37.23 -22.11 -42.95
C ARG A 576 36.06 -21.64 -42.08
N TYR A 577 35.62 -20.41 -42.29
CA TYR A 577 34.41 -19.87 -41.65
C TYR A 577 33.14 -20.20 -42.44
N PRO A 578 31.95 -20.18 -41.80
CA PRO A 578 30.67 -20.45 -42.46
C PRO A 578 30.39 -19.59 -43.71
N ASN A 579 30.91 -18.36 -43.74
CA ASN A 579 30.81 -17.45 -44.89
C ASN A 579 31.80 -17.73 -46.04
N GLY A 580 32.53 -18.86 -45.98
CA GLY A 580 33.46 -19.28 -47.04
C GLY A 580 34.86 -18.66 -46.98
N VAL A 581 35.13 -17.77 -46.02
CA VAL A 581 36.46 -17.18 -45.82
C VAL A 581 37.42 -18.25 -45.29
N VAL A 582 38.56 -18.41 -45.95
CA VAL A 582 39.64 -19.33 -45.58
C VAL A 582 40.84 -18.54 -45.11
N VAL A 583 41.36 -18.88 -43.93
CA VAL A 583 42.54 -18.26 -43.33
C VAL A 583 43.51 -19.32 -42.83
N HIS A 584 44.78 -18.98 -42.64
CA HIS A 584 45.68 -19.87 -41.89
C HIS A 584 45.13 -20.13 -40.49
N LEU A 585 45.37 -21.32 -39.94
CA LEU A 585 44.93 -21.67 -38.59
C LEU A 585 45.44 -20.66 -37.54
N LYS A 586 46.65 -20.13 -37.70
CA LYS A 586 47.20 -19.09 -36.81
C LYS A 586 46.48 -17.73 -36.91
N CYS A 587 45.83 -17.46 -38.03
CA CYS A 587 45.03 -16.25 -38.25
C CYS A 587 43.57 -16.42 -37.77
N HIS A 588 43.18 -17.63 -37.35
CA HIS A 588 41.88 -17.92 -36.76
C HIS A 588 41.89 -17.52 -35.28
N LYS A 589 41.49 -16.28 -34.97
CA LYS A 589 41.52 -15.73 -33.61
C LYS A 589 40.25 -16.05 -32.79
N SER A 590 39.09 -16.17 -33.43
CA SER A 590 37.81 -16.48 -32.78
C SER A 590 37.03 -17.49 -33.62
N LYS A 591 36.36 -18.45 -32.96
CA LYS A 591 35.47 -19.40 -33.64
C LYS A 591 34.18 -18.75 -34.12
N SER A 592 33.73 -17.69 -33.44
CA SER A 592 32.44 -17.05 -33.68
C SER A 592 32.52 -15.78 -34.51
N VAL A 593 33.71 -15.22 -34.78
CA VAL A 593 33.81 -13.94 -35.52
C VAL A 593 34.80 -14.07 -36.67
N CYS A 594 34.35 -13.78 -37.88
CA CYS A 594 35.21 -13.75 -39.06
C CYS A 594 36.19 -12.55 -38.96
N PRO A 595 37.52 -12.76 -38.99
CA PRO A 595 38.51 -11.69 -38.84
C PRO A 595 38.63 -10.80 -40.08
N VAL A 596 38.01 -11.18 -41.19
CA VAL A 596 38.05 -10.44 -42.46
C VAL A 596 36.79 -9.60 -42.64
N THR A 597 35.61 -10.19 -42.41
CA THR A 597 34.32 -9.52 -42.64
C THR A 597 33.71 -8.94 -41.36
N GLY A 598 34.19 -9.32 -40.18
CA GLY A 598 33.59 -8.95 -38.89
C GLY A 598 32.27 -9.67 -38.56
N GLN A 599 31.80 -10.56 -39.44
CA GLN A 599 30.55 -11.29 -39.24
C GLN A 599 30.61 -12.20 -38.00
N ARG A 600 29.58 -12.11 -37.15
CA ARG A 600 29.38 -12.95 -35.96
C ARG A 600 28.49 -14.15 -36.29
N PHE A 601 28.88 -15.33 -35.82
CA PHE A 601 28.20 -16.61 -35.99
C PHE A 601 27.68 -17.18 -34.67
N ASP A 602 27.84 -16.45 -33.56
CA ASP A 602 27.34 -16.78 -32.22
C ASP A 602 26.01 -16.09 -31.89
N GLN A 603 25.48 -15.30 -32.82
CA GLN A 603 24.18 -14.63 -32.69
C GLN A 603 23.27 -15.13 -33.80
N PRO A 604 21.98 -15.41 -33.50
CA PRO A 604 21.00 -15.70 -34.54
C PRO A 604 20.98 -14.53 -35.53
N SER A 605 20.96 -14.83 -36.83
CA SER A 605 20.84 -13.81 -37.87
C SER A 605 19.63 -12.94 -37.58
N SER A 606 19.84 -11.63 -37.47
CA SER A 606 18.79 -10.64 -37.15
C SER A 606 17.75 -10.45 -38.27
N GLU A 607 17.64 -11.40 -39.18
CA GLU A 607 16.61 -11.47 -40.21
C GLU A 607 15.58 -12.53 -39.82
N TYR A 608 14.79 -12.22 -38.80
CA TYR A 608 13.46 -12.80 -38.55
C TYR A 608 12.56 -11.80 -37.83
#